data_AF-A0A3M1X930-F1
#
_entry.id   AF-A0A3M1X930-F1
#
_cell.length_a   1.000
_cell.length_b   1.000
_cell.length_c   1.000
_cell.angle_alpha   90.00
_cell.angle_beta   90.00
_cell.angle_gamma   90.00
#
_symmetry.space_group_name_H-M   'P 1'
#
loop_
_entity.id
_entity.type
_entity.pdbx_description
1 polymer ?
#
loop_
_entity_poly.entity_id
_entity_poly.type
_entity_poly.pdbx_seq_one_letter_code
_entity_poly.pdbx_strand_id
1 'polypeptide(L)'
;ITTPNTGSSAAADQQTMLEGAGGVAVARGSSGGAGMGFGAVLSLIRDRTGVDYTMYTASNKSTSMTDMNNVLDQGLPVPIRVGGPSGGHFVLITHRSGNNYTIHDVWVGSSLTRTRANFVNNTMSVAGWPNFTHYGKPDD
;
A
#
# COMPACT_ATOMS: atom_id res chain seq x y z
N ILE A 1 22.09 -8.14 18.21
CA ILE A 1 21.92 -7.10 17.18
C ILE A 1 22.21 -7.76 15.85
N THR A 2 21.17 -8.25 15.17
CA THR A 2 21.31 -8.83 13.83
C THR A 2 21.53 -7.71 12.83
N THR A 3 22.64 -7.77 12.11
CA THR A 3 23.05 -6.90 11.02
C THR A 3 21.95 -6.78 9.95
N PRO A 4 21.73 -5.59 9.34
CA PRO A 4 20.86 -5.48 8.18
C PRO A 4 21.49 -6.26 7.03
N ASN A 5 20.73 -7.20 6.47
CA ASN A 5 21.15 -8.01 5.33
C ASN A 5 21.29 -7.11 4.09
N THR A 6 22.51 -6.90 3.60
CA THR A 6 22.88 -6.03 2.48
C THR A 6 22.75 -6.71 1.11
N GLY A 7 21.87 -7.71 0.97
CA GLY A 7 21.90 -8.67 -0.16
C GLY A 7 20.96 -8.41 -1.34
N SER A 8 19.98 -7.52 -1.23
CA SER A 8 19.08 -7.18 -2.34
C SER A 8 18.68 -5.71 -2.25
N SER A 9 18.72 -5.01 -3.39
CA SER A 9 18.06 -3.71 -3.43
C SER A 9 16.56 -3.95 -3.19
N ALA A 10 15.88 -3.04 -2.48
CA ALA A 10 14.43 -3.16 -2.28
C ALA A 10 13.67 -3.37 -3.61
N ALA A 11 14.24 -2.90 -4.72
CA ALA A 11 13.75 -3.15 -6.07
C ALA A 11 13.91 -4.61 -6.53
N ALA A 12 15.03 -5.28 -6.24
CA ALA A 12 15.24 -6.69 -6.56
C ALA A 12 14.32 -7.62 -5.74
N ASP A 13 14.09 -7.29 -4.46
CA ASP A 13 13.10 -8.00 -3.63
C ASP A 13 11.69 -7.80 -4.17
N GLN A 14 11.33 -6.56 -4.51
CA GLN A 14 10.03 -6.27 -5.10
C GLN A 14 9.82 -6.97 -6.43
N GLN A 15 10.84 -7.03 -7.28
CA GLN A 15 10.79 -7.76 -8.54
C GLN A 15 10.53 -9.25 -8.30
N THR A 16 11.32 -9.87 -7.42
CA THR A 16 11.18 -11.29 -7.07
C THR A 16 9.78 -11.59 -6.53
N MET A 17 9.26 -10.70 -5.69
CA MET A 17 7.92 -10.82 -5.11
C MET A 17 6.80 -10.64 -6.15
N LEU A 18 6.95 -9.66 -7.04
CA LEU A 18 6.00 -9.40 -8.11
C LEU A 18 5.90 -10.60 -9.05
N GLU A 19 7.06 -11.10 -9.51
CA GLU A 19 7.15 -12.23 -10.43
C GLU A 19 6.69 -13.54 -9.77
N GLY A 20 7.07 -13.77 -8.51
CA GLY A 20 6.61 -14.93 -7.73
C GLY A 20 5.09 -14.95 -7.48
N ALA A 21 4.43 -13.79 -7.58
CA ALA A 21 2.99 -13.65 -7.48
C ALA A 21 2.26 -13.61 -8.84
N GLY A 22 2.95 -13.93 -9.94
CA GLY A 22 2.39 -13.94 -11.30
C GLY A 22 2.31 -12.57 -11.97
N GLY A 23 2.92 -11.54 -11.38
CA GLY A 23 3.15 -10.25 -12.04
C GLY A 23 4.35 -10.31 -13.00
N VAL A 24 4.57 -9.22 -13.72
CA VAL A 24 5.69 -9.07 -14.67
C VAL A 24 6.40 -7.77 -14.36
N ALA A 25 7.65 -7.87 -13.89
CA ALA A 25 8.50 -6.71 -13.72
C ALA A 25 9.09 -6.29 -15.07
N VAL A 26 9.13 -4.99 -15.31
CA VAL A 26 9.85 -4.40 -16.44
C VAL A 26 10.70 -3.23 -15.96
N ALA A 27 11.72 -2.86 -16.73
CA ALA A 27 12.51 -1.68 -16.43
C ALA A 27 11.61 -0.43 -16.33
N ARG A 28 11.97 0.51 -15.44
CA ARG A 28 11.20 1.75 -15.25
C ARG A 28 11.07 2.48 -16.59
N GLY A 29 9.85 2.92 -16.91
CA GLY A 29 9.54 3.58 -18.18
C GLY A 29 9.31 2.64 -19.37
N SER A 30 9.42 1.32 -19.19
CA SER A 30 9.11 0.33 -20.22
C SER A 30 7.63 -0.08 -20.18
N SER A 31 7.08 -0.48 -21.32
CA SER A 31 5.75 -1.09 -21.44
C SER A 31 5.82 -2.60 -21.18
N GLY A 32 4.67 -3.23 -20.92
CA GLY A 32 4.55 -4.68 -20.77
C GLY A 32 4.62 -5.21 -19.33
N GLY A 33 4.76 -4.33 -18.34
CA GLY A 33 4.67 -4.72 -16.93
C GLY A 33 3.24 -5.11 -16.54
N ALA A 34 3.13 -6.07 -15.62
CA ALA A 34 1.87 -6.51 -15.05
C ALA A 34 1.96 -6.50 -13.52
N GLY A 35 0.97 -5.92 -12.86
CA GLY A 35 0.86 -5.96 -11.40
C GLY A 35 0.51 -7.36 -10.90
N MET A 36 0.70 -7.60 -9.60
CA MET A 36 0.18 -8.79 -8.93
C MET A 36 -1.27 -8.60 -8.49
N GLY A 37 -1.99 -9.72 -8.34
CA GLY A 37 -3.34 -9.73 -7.79
C GLY A 37 -3.40 -9.34 -6.31
N PHE A 38 -4.56 -8.86 -5.86
CA PHE A 38 -4.79 -8.38 -4.49
C PHE A 38 -4.44 -9.41 -3.41
N GLY A 39 -4.87 -10.67 -3.58
CA GLY A 39 -4.61 -11.72 -2.60
C GLY A 39 -3.12 -11.98 -2.38
N ALA A 40 -2.31 -11.88 -3.43
CA ALA A 40 -0.88 -12.09 -3.31
C ALA A 40 -0.17 -10.96 -2.54
N VAL A 41 -0.68 -9.72 -2.63
CA VAL A 41 -0.18 -8.60 -1.81
C VAL A 41 -0.45 -8.85 -0.32
N LEU A 42 -1.61 -9.42 0.02
CA LEU A 42 -1.96 -9.71 1.42
C LEU A 42 -1.09 -10.81 2.01
N SER A 43 -0.87 -11.91 1.28
CA SER A 43 0.06 -12.96 1.70
C SER A 43 1.46 -12.39 1.95
N LEU A 44 1.92 -11.50 1.08
CA LEU A 44 3.23 -10.86 1.21
C LEU A 44 3.33 -9.92 2.42
N ILE A 45 2.27 -9.16 2.69
CA ILE A 45 2.21 -8.30 3.89
C ILE A 45 2.23 -9.19 5.13
N ARG A 46 1.40 -10.24 5.20
CA ARG A 46 1.37 -11.20 6.30
C ARG A 46 2.73 -11.82 6.56
N ASP A 47 3.40 -12.31 5.52
CA ASP A 47 4.71 -12.97 5.68
C ASP A 47 5.78 -11.99 6.20
N ARG A 48 5.59 -10.67 6.04
CA ARG A 48 6.51 -9.63 6.52
C ARG A 48 6.14 -9.04 7.88
N THR A 49 4.85 -8.87 8.16
CA THR A 49 4.36 -8.20 9.38
C THR A 49 3.88 -9.19 10.43
N GLY A 50 3.63 -10.44 10.07
CA GLY A 50 2.96 -11.44 10.91
C GLY A 50 1.47 -11.16 11.14
N VAL A 51 0.89 -10.22 10.40
CA VAL A 51 -0.50 -9.78 10.56
C VAL A 51 -1.30 -10.20 9.33
N ASP A 52 -2.38 -10.95 9.55
CA ASP A 52 -3.38 -11.22 8.52
C ASP A 52 -4.20 -9.96 8.26
N TYR A 53 -4.44 -9.65 7.00
CA TYR A 53 -5.24 -8.50 6.62
C TYR A 53 -6.38 -8.92 5.69
N THR A 54 -7.60 -8.50 6.02
CA THR A 54 -8.72 -8.49 5.08
C THR A 54 -8.80 -7.16 4.36
N MET A 55 -8.95 -7.21 3.03
CA MET A 55 -9.12 -6.02 2.20
C MET A 55 -10.58 -5.65 2.01
N TYR A 56 -10.85 -4.36 2.10
CA TYR A 56 -12.17 -3.76 1.92
C TYR A 56 -12.15 -2.74 0.79
N THR A 57 -13.20 -2.73 -0.03
CA THR A 57 -13.42 -1.65 -1.00
C THR A 57 -13.84 -0.39 -0.25
N ALA A 58 -13.20 0.73 -0.58
CA ALA A 58 -13.51 2.02 0.00
C ALA A 58 -14.75 2.66 -0.65
N SER A 59 -15.89 1.97 -0.65
CA SER A 59 -17.13 2.43 -1.31
C SER A 59 -17.68 3.71 -0.69
N ASN A 60 -17.56 3.85 0.63
CA ASN A 60 -17.73 5.11 1.35
C ASN A 60 -16.38 5.53 1.94
N LYS A 61 -15.78 6.58 1.37
CA LYS A 61 -14.45 7.05 1.79
C LYS A 61 -14.43 7.49 3.25
N SER A 62 -15.47 8.18 3.72
CA SER A 62 -15.50 8.70 5.08
C SER A 62 -15.55 7.57 6.12
N THR A 63 -16.40 6.56 5.89
CA THR A 63 -16.47 5.36 6.75
C THR A 63 -15.16 4.59 6.73
N SER A 64 -14.61 4.34 5.52
CA SER A 64 -13.33 3.63 5.37
C SER A 64 -12.19 4.32 6.10
N MET A 65 -12.14 5.66 6.09
CA MET A 65 -11.16 6.41 6.85
C MET A 65 -11.32 6.23 8.36
N THR A 66 -12.56 6.14 8.86
CA THR A 66 -12.81 5.84 10.28
C THR A 66 -12.31 4.46 10.64
N ASP A 67 -12.57 3.45 9.80
CA ASP A 67 -12.06 2.10 10.01
C ASP A 67 -10.52 2.06 10.04
N MET A 68 -9.87 2.73 9.09
CA MET A 68 -8.41 2.83 9.06
C MET A 68 -7.84 3.55 10.28
N ASN A 69 -8.49 4.60 10.77
CA ASN A 69 -8.05 5.31 11.97
C ASN A 69 -8.00 4.38 13.18
N ASN A 70 -9.02 3.53 13.36
CA ASN A 70 -9.04 2.59 14.48
C ASN A 70 -7.85 1.62 14.44
N VAL A 71 -7.38 1.23 13.25
CA VAL A 71 -6.19 0.39 13.08
C VAL A 71 -4.91 1.19 13.36
N LEU A 72 -4.80 2.39 12.79
CA LEU A 72 -3.64 3.27 12.97
C LEU A 72 -3.46 3.73 14.42
N ASP A 73 -4.56 3.95 15.14
CA ASP A 73 -4.55 4.36 16.54
C ASP A 73 -4.08 3.20 17.46
N GLN A 74 -4.08 1.96 16.97
CA GLN A 74 -3.45 0.80 17.63
C GLN A 74 -1.96 0.66 17.28
N GLY A 75 -1.40 1.59 16.49
CA GLY A 75 -0.01 1.52 16.02
C GLY A 75 0.23 0.52 14.90
N LEU A 76 -0.83 -0.04 14.31
CA LEU A 76 -0.72 -0.98 13.20
C LEU A 76 -0.74 -0.24 11.86
N PRO A 77 0.15 -0.58 10.92
CA PRO A 77 0.13 0.04 9.61
C PRO A 77 -1.05 -0.48 8.79
N VAL A 78 -1.55 0.37 7.89
CA VAL A 78 -2.71 0.07 7.05
C VAL A 78 -2.29 0.04 5.59
N PRO A 79 -2.30 -1.13 4.93
CA PRO A 79 -2.07 -1.18 3.49
C PRO A 79 -3.26 -0.59 2.75
N ILE A 80 -3.00 0.25 1.77
CA ILE A 80 -4.04 0.81 0.90
C ILE A 80 -3.68 0.62 -0.56
N ARG A 81 -4.72 0.61 -1.38
CA ARG A 81 -4.61 0.71 -2.83
C ARG A 81 -5.09 2.06 -3.30
N VAL A 82 -4.21 2.80 -3.95
CA VAL A 82 -4.58 3.96 -4.77
C VAL A 82 -4.70 3.52 -6.24
N GLY A 83 -5.66 4.03 -7.02
CA GLY A 83 -5.79 3.53 -8.40
C GLY A 83 -6.91 4.13 -9.23
N GLY A 84 -7.19 3.49 -10.36
CA GLY A 84 -8.24 3.82 -11.30
C GLY A 84 -8.68 2.60 -12.11
N PRO A 85 -9.46 2.79 -13.19
CA PRO A 85 -9.99 1.71 -14.01
C PRO A 85 -8.91 0.83 -14.66
N SER A 86 -7.74 1.40 -14.97
CA SER A 86 -6.65 0.73 -15.69
C SER A 86 -5.57 0.13 -14.79
N GLY A 87 -5.71 0.22 -13.47
CA GLY A 87 -4.68 -0.26 -12.55
C GLY A 87 -4.66 0.45 -11.21
N GLY A 88 -3.56 0.29 -10.49
CA GLY A 88 -3.37 0.93 -9.20
C GLY A 88 -2.02 0.62 -8.61
N HIS A 89 -1.80 1.17 -7.43
CA HIS A 89 -0.56 1.12 -6.70
C HIS A 89 -0.85 0.85 -5.22
N PHE A 90 -0.03 0.00 -4.61
CA PHE A 90 -0.15 -0.32 -3.19
C PHE A 90 0.87 0.47 -2.40
N VAL A 91 0.39 1.08 -1.32
CA VAL A 91 1.21 1.85 -0.40
C VAL A 91 0.78 1.56 1.03
N LEU A 92 1.63 1.90 1.99
CA LEU A 92 1.38 1.65 3.41
C LEU A 92 1.14 2.95 4.13
N ILE A 93 0.01 3.10 4.82
CA ILE A 93 -0.15 4.16 5.81
C ILE A 93 0.55 3.69 7.07
N THR A 94 1.57 4.43 7.51
CA THR A 94 2.41 4.05 8.65
C THR A 94 2.14 4.89 9.90
N HIS A 95 1.54 6.06 9.73
CA HIS A 95 1.28 6.96 10.84
C HIS A 95 0.12 7.91 10.54
N ARG A 96 -0.55 8.38 11.60
CA ARG A 96 -1.60 9.40 11.57
C ARG A 96 -1.36 10.43 12.67
N SER A 97 -1.57 11.69 12.34
CA SER A 97 -1.63 12.80 13.30
C SER A 97 -2.77 13.75 12.93
N GLY A 98 -3.84 13.73 13.73
CA GLY A 98 -5.07 14.47 13.44
C GLY A 98 -5.64 14.09 12.07
N ASN A 99 -5.69 15.03 11.13
CA ASN A 99 -6.18 14.79 9.77
C ASN A 99 -5.07 14.47 8.77
N ASN A 100 -3.83 14.27 9.21
CA ASN A 100 -2.67 13.96 8.36
C ASN A 100 -2.27 12.49 8.49
N TYR A 101 -1.90 11.89 7.37
CA TYR A 101 -1.54 10.48 7.23
C TYR A 101 -0.21 10.37 6.50
N THR A 102 0.77 9.73 7.12
CA THR A 102 2.04 9.41 6.50
C THR A 102 1.89 8.12 5.70
N ILE A 103 2.14 8.23 4.40
CA ILE A 103 2.05 7.15 3.44
C ILE A 103 3.45 6.83 2.97
N HIS A 104 3.91 5.61 3.22
CA HIS A 104 5.14 5.08 2.68
C HIS A 104 4.86 4.37 1.35
N ASP A 105 5.45 4.91 0.29
CA ASP A 105 5.45 4.28 -1.02
C ASP A 105 6.71 3.42 -1.15
N VAL A 106 6.51 2.11 -1.02
CA VAL A 106 7.59 1.12 -1.08
C VAL A 106 8.30 1.11 -2.45
N TRP A 107 7.63 1.48 -3.53
CA TRP A 107 8.20 1.44 -4.89
C TRP A 107 9.26 2.52 -5.15
N VAL A 108 9.09 3.68 -4.51
CA VAL A 108 10.05 4.78 -4.58
C VAL A 108 10.89 4.90 -3.31
N GLY A 109 10.58 4.14 -2.26
CA GLY A 109 11.29 4.19 -0.98
C GLY A 109 11.14 5.52 -0.26
N SER A 110 10.05 6.25 -0.51
CA SER A 110 9.82 7.57 0.06
C SER A 110 8.46 7.65 0.75
N SER A 111 8.33 8.61 1.66
CA SER A 111 7.10 8.86 2.39
C SER A 111 6.55 10.23 2.05
N LEU A 112 5.23 10.34 2.04
CA LEU A 112 4.51 11.59 1.81
C LEU A 112 3.37 11.71 2.81
N THR A 113 2.96 12.94 3.09
CA THR A 113 1.80 13.21 3.94
C THR A 113 0.59 13.53 3.08
N ARG A 114 -0.56 12.93 3.42
CA ARG A 114 -1.87 13.27 2.85
C ARG A 114 -2.87 13.58 3.93
N THR A 115 -3.82 14.43 3.60
CA THR A 115 -4.90 14.81 4.50
C THR A 115 -6.10 13.89 4.32
N ARG A 116 -7.00 13.82 5.32
CA ARG A 116 -8.30 13.14 5.18
C ARG A 116 -9.07 13.61 3.93
N ALA A 117 -9.00 14.90 3.61
CA ALA A 117 -9.64 15.46 2.44
C ALA A 117 -9.08 14.86 1.13
N ASN A 118 -7.79 14.51 1.08
CA ASN A 118 -7.22 13.86 -0.10
C ASN A 118 -7.83 12.48 -0.37
N PHE A 119 -8.11 11.71 0.68
CA PHE A 119 -8.77 10.41 0.56
C PHE A 119 -10.23 10.54 0.14
N VAL A 120 -10.96 11.48 0.75
CA VAL A 120 -12.40 11.64 0.52
C VAL A 120 -12.68 12.24 -0.86
N ASN A 121 -11.86 13.19 -1.30
CA ASN A 121 -12.07 13.93 -2.55
C ASN A 121 -11.30 13.33 -3.73
N ASN A 122 -10.68 12.16 -3.58
CA ASN A 122 -9.88 11.50 -4.62
C ASN A 122 -8.76 12.39 -5.18
N THR A 123 -8.01 13.05 -4.29
CA THR A 123 -6.85 13.88 -4.65
C THR A 123 -5.57 13.32 -4.01
N MET A 124 -5.45 11.98 -3.96
CA MET A 124 -4.32 11.32 -3.32
C MET A 124 -3.00 11.63 -4.01
N SER A 125 -2.94 11.64 -5.35
CA SER A 125 -1.72 11.88 -6.12
C SER A 125 -0.51 11.12 -5.52
N VAL A 126 -0.66 9.81 -5.38
CA VAL A 126 0.39 8.89 -4.89
C VAL A 126 0.81 8.03 -6.07
N ALA A 127 2.08 8.09 -6.45
CA ALA A 127 2.59 7.50 -7.70
C ALA A 127 1.74 7.86 -8.94
N GLY A 128 1.19 9.08 -8.98
CA GLY A 128 0.31 9.55 -10.05
C GLY A 128 -1.15 9.05 -9.97
N TRP A 129 -1.50 8.22 -8.98
CA TRP A 129 -2.86 7.70 -8.82
C TRP A 129 -3.70 8.59 -7.87
N PRO A 130 -4.91 9.01 -8.30
CA PRO A 130 -5.70 9.98 -7.54
C PRO A 130 -6.66 9.34 -6.53
N ASN A 131 -7.18 8.14 -6.79
CA ASN A 131 -8.30 7.61 -6.02
C ASN A 131 -7.81 6.63 -4.96
N PHE A 132 -8.21 6.84 -3.70
CA PHE A 132 -8.18 5.79 -2.69
C PHE A 132 -9.25 4.76 -3.03
N THR A 133 -8.92 3.48 -3.21
CA THR A 133 -9.89 2.48 -3.69
C THR A 133 -10.12 1.32 -2.73
N HIS A 134 -9.08 0.88 -2.01
CA HIS A 134 -9.17 -0.23 -1.08
C HIS A 134 -8.25 0.00 0.11
N TYR A 135 -8.54 -0.64 1.24
CA TYR A 135 -7.71 -0.64 2.44
C TYR A 135 -7.75 -2.00 3.13
N GLY A 136 -6.68 -2.35 3.85
CA GLY A 136 -6.61 -3.56 4.66
C GLY A 136 -6.90 -3.28 6.12
N LYS A 137 -7.64 -4.17 6.77
CA LYS A 137 -7.78 -4.21 8.23
C LYS A 137 -7.16 -5.50 8.74
N PRO A 138 -6.47 -5.47 9.89
CA PRO A 138 -6.02 -6.68 10.55
C PRO A 138 -7.22 -7.59 10.80
N ASP A 139 -7.03 -8.90 10.60
CA ASP A 139 -7.93 -9.91 11.13
C ASP A 139 -7.59 -10.12 12.62
N ASP A 140 -8.62 -10.18 13.47
CA ASP A 140 -8.48 -10.41 14.92
C ASP A 140 -8.00 -11.84 15.24
#